data_AF-A0A0R3QAG6-F1
#
_entry.id   AF-A0A0R3QAG6-F1
#
_cell.length_a   1.000
_cell.length_b   1.000
_cell.length_c   1.000
_cell.angle_alpha   90.00
_cell.angle_beta   90.00
_cell.angle_gamma   90.00
#
_symmetry.space_group_name_H-M   'P 1'
#
loop_
_entity.id
_entity.type
_entity.pdbx_description
1 polymer ?
#
loop_
_entity_poly.entity_id
_entity_poly.type
_entity_poly.pdbx_seq_one_letter_code
_entity_poly.pdbx_strand_id
1 'polypeptide(L)'
;MVCAIPLVDIICKSVLKVPKRIGFLMQRNGAQKIVEVTTGSNDGSGTAGEILSWDGLKSLPADWWNNKEARIINGTDGEFYKPLIKKTDIIYVFAPDLCRSIHLTFEKEIEYKNILAYRFTVKEDLLDPTIPGNEGFCHNNGKTFFSEDEKCSPKGLLDLSHCYNGTPPILFSFPNFLYADKRVKESVIGLSESSIEHDGIAIEVEPQTGTLLRTYIRSQINIGMWKGRGIIYQFA
;
A
#
# COMPACT_ATOMS: atom_id res chain seq x y z
N MET A 1 -27.48 15.06 -0.26
CA MET A 1 -26.07 14.86 0.14
C MET A 1 -25.84 15.62 1.44
N VAL A 2 -25.36 14.99 2.51
CA VAL A 2 -25.32 15.58 3.88
C VAL A 2 -24.52 16.89 3.94
N CYS A 3 -23.46 17.03 3.14
CA CYS A 3 -22.66 18.27 3.03
C CYS A 3 -23.33 19.39 2.20
N ALA A 4 -24.55 19.21 1.69
CA ALA A 4 -25.31 20.30 1.04
C ALA A 4 -26.03 21.21 2.06
N ILE A 5 -26.08 20.80 3.33
CA ILE A 5 -26.68 21.59 4.42
C ILE A 5 -25.64 22.64 4.87
N PRO A 6 -25.94 23.96 4.88
CA PRO A 6 -24.94 25.02 5.09
C PRO A 6 -24.11 24.89 6.37
N LEU A 7 -24.73 24.49 7.48
CA LEU A 7 -24.03 24.28 8.76
C LEU A 7 -23.09 23.06 8.71
N VAL A 8 -23.49 22.02 7.97
CA VAL A 8 -22.74 20.77 7.83
C VAL A 8 -21.62 20.92 6.80
N ASP A 9 -21.79 21.79 5.80
CA ASP A 9 -20.77 22.13 4.82
C ASP A 9 -19.50 22.70 5.47
N ILE A 10 -19.65 23.53 6.51
CA ILE A 10 -18.53 24.05 7.30
C ILE A 10 -17.75 22.91 7.98
N ILE A 11 -18.46 21.95 8.59
CA ILE A 11 -17.84 20.77 9.21
C ILE A 11 -17.17 19.89 8.15
N CYS A 12 -17.86 19.63 7.03
CA CYS A 12 -17.34 18.84 5.93
C CYS A 12 -16.05 19.44 5.35
N LYS A 13 -15.97 20.76 5.19
CA LYS A 13 -14.80 21.44 4.63
C LYS A 13 -13.67 21.63 5.64
N SER A 14 -13.98 22.10 6.84
CA SER A 14 -12.97 22.54 7.81
C SER A 14 -12.48 21.42 8.71
N VAL A 15 -13.34 20.45 9.04
CA VAL A 15 -13.00 19.36 9.97
C VAL A 15 -12.70 18.07 9.20
N LEU A 16 -13.63 17.65 8.34
CA LEU A 16 -13.51 16.38 7.61
C LEU A 16 -12.70 16.51 6.32
N LYS A 17 -12.42 17.73 5.86
CA LYS A 17 -11.71 18.03 4.59
C LYS A 17 -12.26 17.24 3.39
N VAL A 18 -13.58 17.04 3.34
CA VAL A 18 -14.24 16.28 2.28
C VAL A 18 -14.06 17.02 0.95
N PRO A 19 -13.49 16.36 -0.07
CA PRO A 19 -13.27 17.01 -1.36
C PRO A 19 -14.60 17.24 -2.11
N LYS A 20 -14.66 18.32 -2.89
CA LYS A 20 -15.84 18.63 -3.73
C LYS A 20 -16.09 17.60 -4.84
N ARG A 21 -15.07 16.82 -5.20
CA ARG A 21 -15.10 15.77 -6.23
C ARG A 21 -14.41 14.53 -5.68
N ILE A 22 -14.92 13.37 -6.03
CA ILE A 22 -14.34 12.07 -5.66
C ILE A 22 -13.78 11.45 -6.95
N GLY A 23 -12.55 10.94 -6.86
CA GLY A 23 -11.90 10.21 -7.95
C GLY A 23 -10.62 9.56 -7.46
N PHE A 24 -10.36 8.33 -7.88
CA PHE A 24 -9.24 7.53 -7.37
C PHE A 24 -7.86 8.18 -7.57
N LEU A 25 -7.65 8.83 -8.71
CA LEU A 25 -6.37 9.46 -9.08
C LEU A 25 -6.50 10.98 -9.22
N MET A 26 -7.45 11.58 -8.48
CA MET A 26 -7.68 13.02 -8.55
C MET A 26 -6.43 13.78 -8.09
N GLN A 27 -6.12 14.90 -8.77
CA GLN A 27 -4.95 15.75 -8.47
C GLN A 27 -3.58 15.05 -8.60
N ARG A 28 -3.50 13.90 -9.29
CA ARG A 28 -2.21 13.24 -9.56
C ARG A 28 -1.49 13.79 -10.78
N ASN A 29 -2.23 14.28 -11.78
CA ASN A 29 -1.61 14.80 -13.00
C ASN A 29 -0.80 16.07 -12.72
N GLY A 30 0.51 16.01 -12.97
CA GLY A 30 1.45 17.11 -12.73
C GLY A 30 1.75 17.38 -11.26
N ALA A 31 1.28 16.55 -10.32
CA ALA A 31 1.66 16.66 -8.92
C ALA A 31 3.12 16.26 -8.74
N GLN A 32 3.87 17.09 -8.01
CA GLN A 32 5.26 16.83 -7.68
C GLN A 32 5.39 16.56 -6.19
N LYS A 33 6.18 15.53 -5.87
CA LYS A 33 6.61 15.16 -4.53
C LYS A 33 8.13 15.21 -4.52
N ILE A 34 8.71 15.71 -3.43
CA ILE A 34 10.18 15.77 -3.30
C ILE A 34 10.63 14.52 -2.58
N VAL A 35 11.44 13.70 -3.24
CA VAL A 35 12.09 12.54 -2.63
C VAL A 35 13.58 12.85 -2.53
N GLU A 36 14.10 12.85 -1.31
CA GLU A 36 15.53 12.94 -1.06
C GLU A 36 16.06 11.53 -0.90
N VAL A 37 17.07 11.17 -1.68
CA VAL A 37 17.68 9.84 -1.69
C VAL A 37 19.19 9.94 -1.44
N THR A 38 19.76 8.90 -0.84
CA THR A 38 21.22 8.80 -0.72
C THR A 38 21.85 8.32 -2.03
N THR A 39 23.00 8.90 -2.37
CA THR A 39 23.81 8.48 -3.52
C THR A 39 24.65 7.23 -3.22
N GLY A 40 24.80 6.84 -1.95
CA GLY A 40 25.69 5.76 -1.53
C GLY A 40 27.18 6.06 -1.70
N SER A 41 27.57 7.33 -1.88
CA SER A 41 28.98 7.71 -2.10
C SER A 41 29.89 7.45 -0.89
N ASN A 42 29.32 7.35 0.31
CA ASN A 42 30.06 7.28 1.57
C ASN A 42 30.13 5.86 2.16
N ASP A 43 29.47 4.88 1.55
CA ASP A 43 29.33 3.52 2.07
C ASP A 43 29.52 2.42 1.01
N GLY A 44 30.18 2.77 -0.10
CA GLY A 44 30.41 1.83 -1.19
C GLY A 44 29.13 1.43 -1.93
N SER A 45 28.16 2.36 -2.04
CA SER A 45 26.83 2.14 -2.64
C SER A 45 25.92 1.22 -1.85
N GLY A 46 26.22 0.96 -0.57
CA GLY A 46 25.44 0.06 0.29
C GLY A 46 24.01 0.53 0.50
N THR A 47 23.80 1.85 0.59
CA THR A 47 22.49 2.49 0.75
C THR A 47 21.98 3.16 -0.52
N ALA A 48 22.68 3.06 -1.66
CA ALA A 48 22.35 3.82 -2.87
C ALA A 48 20.87 3.70 -3.26
N GLY A 49 20.20 4.84 -3.44
CA GLY A 49 18.79 4.94 -3.79
C GLY A 49 17.82 4.86 -2.58
N GLU A 50 18.30 4.61 -1.37
CA GLU A 50 17.44 4.62 -0.18
C GLU A 50 16.92 6.03 0.11
N ILE A 51 15.66 6.12 0.51
CA ILE A 51 14.97 7.38 0.78
C ILE A 51 15.42 7.91 2.15
N LEU A 52 15.91 9.15 2.15
CA LEU A 52 16.25 9.92 3.34
C LEU A 52 15.04 10.74 3.84
N SER A 53 14.27 11.30 2.91
CA SER A 53 13.04 12.01 3.23
C SER A 53 12.04 12.04 2.07
N TRP A 54 10.75 12.09 2.41
CA TRP A 54 9.63 12.23 1.47
C TRP A 54 8.83 13.48 1.83
N ASP A 55 8.82 14.48 0.95
CA ASP A 55 8.30 15.83 1.23
C ASP A 55 8.87 16.44 2.52
N GLY A 56 10.16 16.20 2.78
CA GLY A 56 10.84 16.65 4.00
C GLY A 56 10.50 15.82 5.26
N LEU A 57 9.62 14.83 5.16
CA LEU A 57 9.31 13.89 6.23
C LEU A 57 10.32 12.74 6.23
N LYS A 58 10.98 12.53 7.38
CA LYS A 58 11.86 11.37 7.61
C LYS A 58 11.12 10.13 8.10
N SER A 59 9.86 10.32 8.50
CA SER A 59 8.95 9.26 8.94
C SER A 59 7.53 9.67 8.62
N LEU A 60 6.66 8.68 8.49
CA LEU A 60 5.25 8.90 8.20
C LEU A 60 4.54 9.60 9.35
N PRO A 61 3.47 10.38 9.06
CA PRO A 61 2.68 11.05 10.07
C PRO A 61 2.20 10.13 11.20
N ALA A 62 2.17 10.66 12.43
CA ALA A 62 1.87 9.89 13.63
C ALA A 62 0.45 9.29 13.65
N ASP A 63 -0.47 9.90 12.91
CA ASP A 63 -1.87 9.51 12.76
C ASP A 63 -2.10 8.46 11.66
N TRP A 64 -1.06 8.07 10.91
CA TRP A 64 -1.21 7.05 9.88
C TRP A 64 -1.17 5.63 10.45
N TRP A 65 -0.15 5.29 11.23
CA TRP A 65 0.02 3.95 11.78
C TRP A 65 0.23 3.96 13.28
N ASN A 66 0.01 2.83 13.95
CA ASN A 66 -0.05 2.79 15.41
C ASN A 66 1.32 2.89 16.10
N ASN A 67 2.36 2.29 15.50
CA ASN A 67 3.70 2.23 16.10
C ASN A 67 4.75 2.95 15.25
N LYS A 68 5.95 3.16 15.81
CA LYS A 68 7.00 3.93 15.13
C LYS A 68 7.58 3.15 13.96
N GLU A 69 7.66 1.84 14.10
CA GLU A 69 8.21 0.88 13.16
C GLU A 69 7.41 0.87 11.86
N ALA A 70 6.07 0.89 11.93
CA ALA A 70 5.19 0.98 10.78
C ALA A 70 5.25 2.33 10.06
N ARG A 71 5.76 3.37 10.73
CA ARG A 71 5.92 4.72 10.18
C ARG A 71 7.31 4.97 9.58
N ILE A 72 8.21 3.98 9.59
CA ILE A 72 9.53 4.12 8.98
C ILE A 72 9.38 4.07 7.45
N ILE A 73 10.03 5.02 6.77
CA ILE A 73 10.23 5.03 5.33
C ILE A 73 11.48 4.19 5.06
N ASN A 74 11.29 2.94 4.64
CA ASN A 74 12.36 1.98 4.40
C ASN A 74 12.59 1.79 2.91
N GLY A 75 13.85 1.66 2.52
CA GLY A 75 14.25 1.29 1.16
C GLY A 75 14.13 2.43 0.16
N THR A 76 13.93 2.05 -1.09
CA THR A 76 13.98 2.97 -2.25
C THR A 76 12.56 3.37 -2.69
N ASP A 77 12.46 4.23 -3.69
CA ASP A 77 11.18 4.52 -4.37
C ASP A 77 10.76 3.42 -5.37
N GLY A 78 11.59 2.39 -5.52
CA GLY A 78 11.35 1.27 -6.43
C GLY A 78 11.87 1.48 -7.85
N GLU A 79 12.52 2.60 -8.16
CA GLU A 79 13.08 2.86 -9.50
C GLU A 79 14.53 2.36 -9.63
N PHE A 80 15.31 2.45 -8.56
CA PHE A 80 16.72 2.04 -8.52
C PHE A 80 17.02 1.26 -7.23
N TYR A 81 18.06 0.43 -7.27
CA TYR A 81 18.51 -0.39 -6.14
C TYR A 81 20.04 -0.41 -6.05
N LYS A 82 20.55 -0.73 -4.86
CA LYS A 82 21.99 -0.93 -4.62
C LYS A 82 22.57 -2.02 -5.54
N PRO A 83 23.87 -1.94 -5.91
CA PRO A 83 24.54 -3.01 -6.61
C PRO A 83 24.76 -4.24 -5.72
N LEU A 84 25.18 -5.35 -6.34
CA LEU A 84 25.52 -6.61 -5.67
C LEU A 84 24.38 -7.21 -4.82
N ILE A 85 23.17 -7.20 -5.39
CA ILE A 85 21.97 -7.78 -4.75
C ILE A 85 22.14 -9.29 -4.57
N LYS A 86 21.84 -9.77 -3.36
CA LYS A 86 21.88 -11.19 -3.01
C LYS A 86 20.48 -11.78 -2.94
N LYS A 87 20.37 -13.09 -3.18
CA LYS A 87 19.10 -13.84 -2.99
C LYS A 87 18.58 -13.80 -1.54
N THR A 88 19.46 -13.53 -0.59
CA THR A 88 19.13 -13.39 0.84
C THR A 88 18.70 -11.98 1.22
N ASP A 89 18.81 -11.01 0.31
CA ASP A 89 18.41 -9.64 0.60
C ASP A 89 16.89 -9.54 0.70
N ILE A 90 16.42 -8.60 1.52
CA ILE A 90 15.03 -8.15 1.55
C ILE A 90 15.02 -6.79 0.88
N ILE A 91 14.22 -6.64 -0.17
CA ILE A 91 14.10 -5.36 -0.88
C ILE A 91 12.95 -4.59 -0.26
N TYR A 92 13.25 -3.46 0.36
CA TYR A 92 12.24 -2.53 0.84
C TYR A 92 11.95 -1.47 -0.24
N VAL A 93 10.67 -1.16 -0.40
CA VAL A 93 10.19 -0.09 -1.28
C VAL A 93 9.19 0.75 -0.49
N PHE A 94 9.37 2.07 -0.49
CA PHE A 94 8.35 2.97 0.01
C PHE A 94 7.25 3.14 -1.04
N ALA A 95 6.02 2.80 -0.68
CA ALA A 95 4.86 2.93 -1.56
C ALA A 95 3.91 4.01 -1.01
N PRO A 96 4.03 5.28 -1.46
CA PRO A 96 3.22 6.38 -0.95
C PRO A 96 1.71 6.13 -1.07
N ASP A 97 1.28 5.44 -2.13
CA ASP A 97 -0.13 5.13 -2.38
C ASP A 97 -0.71 4.10 -1.39
N LEU A 98 0.15 3.30 -0.77
CA LEU A 98 -0.20 2.39 0.33
C LEU A 98 0.08 2.99 1.69
N CYS A 99 0.57 4.24 1.72
CA CYS A 99 0.91 4.96 2.93
C CYS A 99 1.94 4.25 3.81
N ARG A 100 2.73 3.32 3.28
CA ARG A 100 3.72 2.53 4.04
C ARG A 100 4.86 2.05 3.18
N SER A 101 5.91 1.58 3.85
CA SER A 101 6.95 0.76 3.21
C SER A 101 6.47 -0.69 3.10
N ILE A 102 6.82 -1.33 1.98
CA ILE A 102 6.57 -2.75 1.70
C ILE A 102 7.90 -3.47 1.48
N HIS A 103 7.88 -4.79 1.58
CA HIS A 103 9.06 -5.63 1.34
C HIS A 103 8.80 -6.70 0.29
N LEU A 104 9.84 -7.01 -0.46
CA LEU A 104 9.89 -8.09 -1.43
C LEU A 104 11.03 -9.05 -1.06
N THR A 105 10.79 -10.33 -1.27
CA THR A 105 11.78 -11.40 -1.01
C THR A 105 12.05 -12.18 -2.28
N PHE A 106 13.25 -12.78 -2.36
CA PHE A 106 13.65 -13.56 -3.52
C PHE A 106 12.64 -14.69 -3.79
N GLU A 107 12.21 -14.78 -5.04
CA GLU A 107 11.37 -15.86 -5.56
C GLU A 107 12.24 -16.86 -6.33
N LYS A 108 12.89 -16.40 -7.41
CA LYS A 108 13.62 -17.25 -8.35
C LYS A 108 14.59 -16.47 -9.22
N GLU A 109 15.50 -17.19 -9.86
CA GLU A 109 16.27 -16.66 -10.99
C GLU A 109 15.44 -16.74 -12.26
N ILE A 110 15.59 -15.73 -13.11
CA ILE A 110 14.98 -15.67 -14.44
C ILE A 110 16.00 -15.12 -15.44
N GLU A 111 15.75 -15.35 -16.72
CA GLU A 111 16.54 -14.75 -17.79
C GLU A 111 15.65 -13.77 -18.57
N TYR A 112 16.08 -12.51 -18.67
CA TYR A 112 15.40 -11.48 -19.45
C TYR A 112 16.33 -10.99 -20.55
N LYS A 113 16.00 -11.33 -21.80
CA LYS A 113 16.81 -10.95 -22.99
C LYS A 113 18.29 -11.35 -22.83
N ASN A 114 18.55 -12.58 -22.42
CA ASN A 114 19.89 -13.13 -22.14
C ASN A 114 20.64 -12.45 -20.98
N ILE A 115 19.93 -11.73 -20.10
CA ILE A 115 20.47 -11.13 -18.88
C ILE A 115 19.91 -11.92 -17.69
N LEU A 116 20.79 -12.43 -16.83
CA LEU A 116 20.41 -13.03 -15.56
C LEU A 116 19.73 -11.98 -14.68
N ALA A 117 18.55 -12.30 -14.17
CA ALA A 117 17.86 -11.46 -13.20
C ALA A 117 17.40 -12.26 -11.99
N TYR A 118 17.35 -11.59 -10.85
CA TYR A 118 16.67 -12.09 -9.66
C TYR A 118 15.28 -11.50 -9.61
N ARG A 119 14.27 -12.38 -9.53
CA ARG A 119 12.90 -11.95 -9.28
C ARG A 119 12.65 -11.91 -7.78
N PHE A 120 12.23 -10.75 -7.29
CA PHE A 120 11.72 -10.56 -5.94
C PHE A 120 10.22 -10.32 -6.01
N THR A 121 9.48 -10.92 -5.07
CA THR A 121 8.02 -10.81 -5.00
C THR A 121 7.57 -10.45 -3.60
N VAL A 122 6.44 -9.76 -3.51
CA VAL A 122 5.69 -9.67 -2.27
C VAL A 122 5.05 -11.03 -1.96
N LYS A 123 4.98 -11.41 -0.68
CA LYS A 123 4.37 -12.65 -0.21
C LYS A 123 3.15 -12.37 0.68
N GLU A 124 2.46 -13.43 1.08
CA GLU A 124 1.22 -13.40 1.87
C GLU A 124 1.37 -12.77 3.25
N ASP A 125 2.60 -12.60 3.73
CA ASP A 125 2.93 -12.03 5.02
C ASP A 125 2.71 -10.51 5.07
N LEU A 126 2.81 -9.80 3.94
CA LEU A 126 2.76 -8.33 3.92
C LEU A 126 1.47 -7.75 4.53
N LEU A 127 0.33 -8.39 4.24
CA LEU A 127 -1.01 -7.94 4.64
C LEU A 127 -1.69 -8.88 5.63
N ASP A 128 -0.90 -9.65 6.38
CA ASP A 128 -1.42 -10.56 7.39
C ASP A 128 -1.20 -9.94 8.79
N PRO A 129 -2.26 -9.50 9.48
CA PRO A 129 -2.14 -8.86 10.80
C PRO A 129 -1.67 -9.82 11.90
N THR A 130 -1.58 -11.13 11.63
CA THR A 130 -1.06 -12.12 12.58
C THR A 130 0.46 -12.23 12.55
N ILE A 131 1.12 -11.66 11.54
CA ILE A 131 2.58 -11.66 11.40
C ILE A 131 3.19 -10.60 12.34
N PRO A 132 4.22 -10.94 13.13
CA PRO A 132 4.88 -9.97 14.00
C PRO A 132 5.38 -8.73 13.23
N GLY A 133 5.09 -7.55 13.77
CA GLY A 133 5.36 -6.24 13.15
C GLY A 133 4.17 -5.68 12.39
N ASN A 134 3.24 -6.51 11.90
CA ASN A 134 2.08 -6.02 11.16
C ASN A 134 0.97 -5.43 12.04
N GLU A 135 1.02 -5.63 13.35
CA GLU A 135 0.10 -4.99 14.30
C GLU A 135 0.13 -3.45 14.22
N GLY A 136 1.26 -2.89 13.76
CA GLY A 136 1.41 -1.46 13.52
C GLY A 136 0.54 -0.92 12.39
N PHE A 137 0.21 -1.76 11.40
CA PHE A 137 -0.62 -1.41 10.24
C PHE A 137 -2.12 -1.68 10.45
N CYS A 138 -2.49 -1.97 11.69
CA CYS A 138 -3.86 -2.28 12.04
C CYS A 138 -4.67 -1.02 12.38
N HIS A 139 -5.42 -0.49 11.42
CA HIS A 139 -6.30 0.65 11.69
C HIS A 139 -7.66 0.18 12.23
N ASN A 140 -7.97 0.50 13.49
CA ASN A 140 -9.29 0.23 14.07
C ASN A 140 -10.14 1.52 14.05
N ASN A 141 -11.05 1.59 13.07
CA ASN A 141 -12.03 2.68 12.94
C ASN A 141 -13.41 2.31 13.52
N GLY A 142 -13.50 1.21 14.28
CA GLY A 142 -14.75 0.67 14.82
C GLY A 142 -15.71 0.14 13.75
N LYS A 143 -15.28 -0.03 12.49
CA LYS A 143 -16.06 -0.68 11.45
C LYS A 143 -15.77 -2.18 11.45
N THR A 144 -16.84 -2.95 11.38
CA THR A 144 -16.80 -4.41 11.28
C THR A 144 -17.35 -4.81 9.91
N PHE A 145 -16.67 -5.71 9.22
CA PHE A 145 -17.05 -6.16 7.87
C PHE A 145 -17.58 -7.59 7.90
N PHE A 146 -16.88 -8.50 8.58
CA PHE A 146 -17.23 -9.92 8.59
C PHE A 146 -17.54 -10.45 9.98
N SER A 147 -16.93 -9.91 11.05
CA SER A 147 -17.22 -10.33 12.42
C SER A 147 -17.13 -9.19 13.44
N GLU A 148 -17.87 -9.29 14.54
CA GLU A 148 -17.93 -8.26 15.59
C GLU A 148 -16.66 -8.19 16.45
N ASP A 149 -15.87 -9.27 16.49
CA ASP A 149 -14.60 -9.37 17.20
C ASP A 149 -13.39 -8.93 16.35
N GLU A 150 -13.61 -8.51 15.11
CA GLU A 150 -12.54 -8.00 14.23
C GLU A 150 -11.95 -6.71 14.78
N LYS A 151 -10.72 -6.81 15.28
CA LYS A 151 -9.90 -5.66 15.71
C LYS A 151 -9.14 -5.02 14.57
N CYS A 152 -9.05 -5.72 13.45
CA CYS A 152 -8.26 -5.36 12.27
C CYS A 152 -8.98 -5.73 10.99
N SER A 153 -8.54 -5.16 9.87
CA SER A 153 -8.91 -5.68 8.55
C SER A 153 -8.50 -7.16 8.44
N PRO A 154 -9.33 -8.01 7.79
CA PRO A 154 -8.96 -9.39 7.51
C PRO A 154 -7.65 -9.48 6.74
N LYS A 155 -6.97 -10.63 6.87
CA LYS A 155 -5.77 -10.95 6.08
C LYS A 155 -6.00 -10.64 4.59
N GLY A 156 -5.00 -10.01 3.97
CA GLY A 156 -4.99 -9.63 2.55
C GLY A 156 -5.67 -8.30 2.24
N LEU A 157 -6.20 -7.60 3.25
CA LEU A 157 -6.76 -6.26 3.14
C LEU A 157 -5.95 -5.27 3.98
N LEU A 158 -5.78 -4.05 3.46
CA LEU A 158 -5.17 -2.93 4.17
C LEU A 158 -6.10 -1.72 4.13
N ASP A 159 -6.53 -1.25 5.31
CA ASP A 159 -7.33 -0.04 5.41
C ASP A 159 -6.45 1.20 5.22
N LEU A 160 -6.75 1.99 4.19
CA LEU A 160 -6.03 3.22 3.85
C LEU A 160 -6.84 4.47 4.20
N SER A 161 -8.01 4.34 4.83
CA SER A 161 -8.92 5.45 5.05
C SER A 161 -8.28 6.63 5.80
N HIS A 162 -7.41 6.36 6.76
CA HIS A 162 -6.78 7.37 7.61
C HIS A 162 -5.72 8.23 6.90
N CYS A 163 -5.06 7.72 5.86
CA CYS A 163 -3.96 8.44 5.18
C CYS A 163 -4.42 9.22 3.94
N TYR A 164 -5.71 9.10 3.57
CA TYR A 164 -6.34 9.88 2.52
C TYR A 164 -7.26 10.96 3.10
N ASN A 165 -7.22 12.16 2.51
CA ASN A 165 -8.10 13.26 2.91
C ASN A 165 -9.58 12.87 2.75
N GLY A 166 -10.42 13.24 3.73
CA GLY A 166 -11.85 12.92 3.72
C GLY A 166 -12.21 11.56 4.33
N THR A 167 -11.23 10.82 4.86
CA THR A 167 -11.40 9.50 5.49
C THR A 167 -12.26 8.53 4.65
N PRO A 168 -11.97 8.35 3.34
CA PRO A 168 -12.78 7.49 2.49
C PRO A 168 -12.59 6.01 2.89
N PRO A 169 -13.62 5.15 2.80
CA PRO A 169 -13.52 3.75 3.21
C PRO A 169 -12.81 2.90 2.15
N ILE A 170 -11.57 3.24 1.81
CA ILE A 170 -10.78 2.59 0.78
C ILE A 170 -9.90 1.52 1.43
N LEU A 171 -9.98 0.31 0.88
CA LEU A 171 -9.16 -0.83 1.29
C LEU A 171 -8.29 -1.25 0.10
N PHE A 172 -6.98 -1.40 0.32
CA PHE A 172 -6.09 -2.02 -0.65
C PHE A 172 -6.15 -3.54 -0.52
N SER A 173 -6.05 -4.22 -1.66
CA SER A 173 -5.75 -5.65 -1.74
C SER A 173 -4.91 -5.93 -2.99
N PHE A 174 -4.38 -7.15 -3.08
CA PHE A 174 -3.94 -7.67 -4.37
C PHE A 174 -5.16 -7.98 -5.26
N PRO A 175 -5.02 -7.91 -6.60
CA PRO A 175 -6.04 -8.34 -7.56
C PRO A 175 -6.60 -9.73 -7.26
N ASN A 176 -7.88 -9.92 -7.57
CA ASN A 176 -8.63 -11.15 -7.28
C ASN A 176 -8.53 -11.59 -5.80
N PHE A 177 -8.24 -10.65 -4.90
CA PHE A 177 -7.94 -10.87 -3.49
C PHE A 177 -6.87 -11.95 -3.26
N LEU A 178 -5.81 -11.96 -4.07
CA LEU A 178 -4.63 -12.79 -3.80
C LEU A 178 -4.17 -12.59 -2.34
N TYR A 179 -3.86 -13.71 -1.67
CA TYR A 179 -3.50 -13.81 -0.24
C TYR A 179 -4.58 -13.48 0.79
N ALA A 180 -5.77 -13.04 0.38
CA ALA A 180 -6.82 -12.71 1.33
C ALA A 180 -7.48 -13.93 1.97
N ASP A 181 -8.06 -13.71 3.15
CA ASP A 181 -8.96 -14.65 3.82
C ASP A 181 -10.09 -15.09 2.87
N LYS A 182 -10.46 -16.37 2.95
CA LYS A 182 -11.51 -16.96 2.13
C LYS A 182 -12.83 -16.18 2.21
N ARG A 183 -13.18 -15.65 3.38
CA ARG A 183 -14.40 -14.83 3.59
C ARG A 183 -14.40 -13.56 2.73
N VAL A 184 -13.25 -12.97 2.49
CA VAL A 184 -13.11 -11.79 1.61
C VAL A 184 -13.38 -12.19 0.17
N LYS A 185 -12.80 -13.30 -0.31
CA LYS A 185 -13.02 -13.81 -1.66
C LYS A 185 -14.50 -14.16 -1.90
N GLU A 186 -15.12 -14.82 -0.93
CA GLU A 186 -16.52 -15.24 -1.01
C GLU A 186 -17.53 -14.08 -0.91
N SER A 187 -17.08 -12.89 -0.51
CA SER A 187 -17.93 -11.70 -0.41
C SER A 187 -18.27 -11.06 -1.76
N VAL A 188 -17.56 -11.43 -2.83
CA VAL A 188 -17.74 -10.85 -4.18
C VAL A 188 -17.92 -11.96 -5.21
N ILE A 189 -19.02 -11.88 -5.96
CA ILE A 189 -19.29 -12.79 -7.09
C ILE A 189 -18.57 -12.26 -8.34
N GLY A 190 -17.95 -13.16 -9.10
CA GLY A 190 -17.33 -12.84 -10.40
C GLY A 190 -15.81 -12.69 -10.39
N LEU A 191 -15.15 -13.01 -9.27
CA LEU A 191 -13.69 -13.07 -9.19
C LEU A 191 -13.15 -14.28 -9.96
N SER A 192 -11.97 -14.10 -10.57
CA SER A 192 -11.21 -15.21 -11.14
C SER A 192 -10.37 -15.91 -10.07
N GLU A 193 -9.86 -17.10 -10.37
CA GLU A 193 -8.88 -17.74 -9.50
C GLU A 193 -7.60 -16.89 -9.43
N SER A 194 -7.18 -16.58 -8.19
CA SER A 194 -6.02 -15.72 -7.96
C SER A 194 -4.71 -16.48 -8.15
N SER A 195 -3.71 -15.88 -8.79
CA SER A 195 -2.37 -16.45 -8.95
C SER A 195 -1.27 -15.42 -8.67
N ILE A 196 -0.13 -15.87 -8.16
CA ILE A 196 1.02 -14.99 -7.87
C ILE A 196 1.54 -14.32 -9.16
N GLU A 197 1.48 -15.04 -10.28
CA GLU A 197 1.98 -14.55 -11.57
C GLU A 197 1.17 -13.36 -12.12
N HIS A 198 -0.17 -13.43 -12.02
CA HIS A 198 -1.07 -12.43 -12.58
C HIS A 198 -1.53 -11.37 -11.57
N ASP A 199 -1.57 -11.70 -10.29
CA ASP A 199 -2.11 -10.82 -9.24
C ASP A 199 -1.03 -10.36 -8.24
N GLY A 200 0.17 -10.92 -8.29
CA GLY A 200 1.28 -10.51 -7.43
C GLY A 200 1.99 -9.24 -7.88
N ILE A 201 2.79 -8.69 -6.98
CA ILE A 201 3.77 -7.63 -7.26
C ILE A 201 5.15 -8.26 -7.31
N ALA A 202 5.88 -8.02 -8.40
CA ALA A 202 7.23 -8.53 -8.58
C ALA A 202 8.15 -7.52 -9.25
N ILE A 203 9.42 -7.57 -8.91
CA ILE A 203 10.50 -6.85 -9.59
C ILE A 203 11.54 -7.84 -10.07
N GLU A 204 12.16 -7.54 -11.20
CA GLU A 204 13.24 -8.31 -11.80
C GLU A 204 14.45 -7.38 -11.91
N VAL A 205 15.50 -7.72 -11.16
CA VAL A 205 16.71 -6.90 -11.04
C VAL A 205 17.93 -7.67 -11.52
N GLU A 206 18.82 -7.01 -12.25
CA GLU A 206 20.13 -7.55 -12.58
C GLU A 206 21.01 -7.48 -11.32
N PRO A 207 21.55 -8.61 -10.83
CA PRO A 207 22.12 -8.68 -9.49
C PRO A 207 23.45 -7.93 -9.31
N GLN A 208 24.27 -7.78 -10.36
CA GLN A 208 25.58 -7.12 -10.22
C GLN A 208 25.41 -5.60 -10.04
N THR A 209 24.59 -4.99 -10.87
CA THR A 209 24.41 -3.54 -10.95
C THR A 209 23.24 -3.03 -10.13
N GLY A 210 22.27 -3.88 -9.77
CA GLY A 210 21.02 -3.46 -9.15
C GLY A 210 20.03 -2.84 -10.16
N THR A 211 20.33 -2.92 -11.45
CA THR A 211 19.48 -2.35 -12.51
C THR A 211 18.14 -3.05 -12.57
N LEU A 212 17.06 -2.28 -12.49
CA LEU A 212 15.70 -2.77 -12.67
C LEU A 212 15.44 -3.10 -14.15
N LEU A 213 15.14 -4.36 -14.44
CA LEU A 213 14.90 -4.85 -15.80
C LEU A 213 13.41 -4.87 -16.15
N ARG A 214 12.58 -5.26 -15.18
CA ARG A 214 11.12 -5.33 -15.33
C ARG A 214 10.44 -5.25 -13.97
N THR A 215 9.26 -4.63 -13.96
CA THR A 215 8.43 -4.49 -12.76
C THR A 215 6.99 -4.82 -13.12
N TYR A 216 6.33 -5.53 -12.21
CA TYR A 216 4.91 -5.80 -12.24
C TYR A 216 4.30 -5.22 -10.97
N ILE A 217 3.64 -4.06 -11.11
CA ILE A 217 2.89 -3.44 -10.01
C ILE A 217 1.42 -3.65 -10.31
N ARG A 218 0.75 -4.38 -9.41
CA ARG A 218 -0.66 -4.72 -9.55
C ARG A 218 -1.35 -4.50 -8.22
N SER A 219 -2.48 -3.82 -8.27
CA SER A 219 -3.21 -3.39 -7.10
C SER A 219 -4.71 -3.48 -7.37
N GLN A 220 -5.47 -3.68 -6.30
CA GLN A 220 -6.91 -3.60 -6.33
C GLN A 220 -7.37 -2.62 -5.26
N ILE A 221 -8.25 -1.71 -5.68
CA ILE A 221 -8.87 -0.71 -4.81
C ILE A 221 -10.28 -1.22 -4.50
N ASN A 222 -10.57 -1.36 -3.22
CA ASN A 222 -11.87 -1.82 -2.74
C ASN A 222 -12.53 -0.72 -1.92
N ILE A 223 -13.86 -0.73 -1.89
CA ILE A 223 -14.66 0.19 -1.07
C ILE A 223 -15.32 -0.63 0.03
N GLY A 224 -14.94 -0.37 1.27
CA GLY A 224 -15.56 -0.97 2.44
C GLY A 224 -17.01 -0.52 2.58
N MET A 225 -17.93 -1.47 2.65
CA MET A 225 -19.35 -1.21 2.84
C MET A 225 -19.83 -1.86 4.13
N TRP A 226 -20.60 -1.12 4.94
CA TRP A 226 -21.22 -1.62 6.16
C TRP A 226 -22.68 -1.18 6.23
N LYS A 227 -23.48 -1.93 7.00
CA LYS A 227 -24.87 -1.57 7.24
C LYS A 227 -24.95 -0.29 8.07
N GLY A 228 -25.50 0.78 7.50
CA GLY A 228 -25.79 2.01 8.23
C GLY A 228 -26.96 1.84 9.21
N ARG A 229 -26.92 2.54 10.34
CA ARG A 229 -28.12 2.76 11.17
C ARG A 229 -28.87 3.97 10.59
N GLY A 230 -30.12 3.78 10.15
CA GLY A 230 -31.01 4.88 9.74
C GLY A 230 -30.81 5.46 8.33
N ILE A 231 -30.08 4.77 7.43
CA ILE A 231 -30.04 5.18 6.01
C ILE A 231 -31.32 4.69 5.33
N ILE A 232 -32.37 5.50 5.37
CA ILE A 232 -33.58 5.31 4.57
C ILE A 232 -33.26 5.87 3.18
N TYR A 233 -33.16 4.99 2.19
CA TYR A 233 -33.13 5.41 0.79
C TYR A 233 -34.51 5.95 0.43
N GLN A 234 -34.71 7.27 0.51
CA GLN A 234 -35.81 7.91 -0.21
C GLN A 234 -35.41 7.97 -1.68
N PHE A 235 -35.82 6.95 -2.44
CA PHE A 235 -35.99 7.10 -3.87
C PHE A 235 -37.25 7.96 -4.07
N ALA A 236 -37.07 9.21 -4.44
CA ALA A 236 -38.09 10.10 -4.97
C ALA A 236 -37.54 10.76 -6.23
#